data_AF-A0A8J4DFC3-F1
#
_entry.id   AF-A0A8J4DFC3-F1
#
_cell.length_a   1.000
_cell.length_b   1.000
_cell.length_c   1.000
_cell.angle_alpha   90.00
_cell.angle_beta   90.00
_cell.angle_gamma   90.00
#
_symmetry.space_group_name_H-M   'P 1'
#
loop_
_entity.id
_entity.type
_entity.pdbx_description
1 polymer ?
#
loop_
_entity_poly.entity_id
_entity_poly.type
_entity_poly.pdbx_seq_one_letter_code
_entity_poly.pdbx_strand_id
1 'polypeptide(L)'
;MRRRKAVLAAILATAGAVATTVAVLGDATVASAATTTFTPVADTYVDNSVTGTNYGTSGQLGVDNSPVKRMFLRFNVSGVTGTVTGAKLRVHTDDVSGAESPSGGTYRAMSNTTWSETGVTWANQPAIDGATLGSVGSVTRNTWYEVDVSSYVKGNGQFSIGVTSSSSDGADFDSRETGSTAPQLVITTGTSSTPTPTPTPTPTPPSGDPVLVGAGDIANSGSGDTATAALLDNIPGTVFTAGDDAYDNGSTADFNNYYAPTWGRHKARTRPAAGNHEYNTSGASGYFTYFGSSAGEPGKGYYSYNLGSWHIVVLNSNCSSIGGCNAGSAQEQWLRADLAANTRSCTLAYWHHPRFTSGANHAPTTSVGPLVQALYDNNAEVVVTGHNHQYERFAPMNPSGQLDNTRGIRHFVVGTGGAGMYNFGTIQPNSEVRNNNTFGVLKFTLHAGSYDWQFVPQSGKTFTDSGTNSCH
;
A
#
# COMPACT_ATOMS: atom_id res chain seq x y z
N MET A 1 -87.00 43.91 -26.40
CA MET A 1 -85.87 43.52 -27.29
C MET A 1 -84.54 43.98 -26.68
N ARG A 2 -83.41 43.40 -27.12
CA ARG A 2 -81.97 43.84 -27.07
C ARG A 2 -81.66 45.25 -26.49
N ARG A 3 -80.53 45.53 -25.80
CA ARG A 3 -79.25 44.84 -25.42
C ARG A 3 -78.58 45.70 -24.32
N ARG A 4 -77.88 45.15 -23.29
CA ARG A 4 -76.40 44.98 -23.15
C ARG A 4 -75.57 46.20 -23.63
N LYS A 5 -74.48 46.66 -23.00
CA LYS A 5 -73.56 46.20 -21.91
C LYS A 5 -72.89 47.51 -21.35
N ALA A 6 -72.14 47.61 -20.23
CA ALA A 6 -71.66 46.72 -19.17
C ALA A 6 -71.32 47.56 -17.90
N VAL A 7 -70.61 46.98 -16.92
CA VAL A 7 -69.94 47.66 -15.79
C VAL A 7 -68.48 47.16 -15.74
N LEU A 8 -67.53 48.03 -15.39
CA LEU A 8 -66.14 47.65 -15.09
C LEU A 8 -65.84 47.96 -13.62
N ALA A 9 -65.36 46.97 -12.86
CA ALA A 9 -64.92 47.13 -11.48
C ALA A 9 -63.48 46.62 -11.36
N ALA A 10 -62.63 47.36 -10.64
CA ALA A 10 -61.22 47.04 -10.49
C ALA A 10 -61.00 45.93 -9.43
N ILE A 11 -59.99 45.09 -9.66
CA ILE A 11 -59.52 44.10 -8.69
C ILE A 11 -58.12 44.52 -8.22
N LEU A 12 -57.96 44.69 -6.92
CA LEU A 12 -56.66 44.87 -6.27
C LEU A 12 -56.01 43.49 -6.07
N ALA A 13 -54.73 43.34 -6.42
CA ALA A 13 -53.95 42.13 -6.14
C ALA A 13 -52.73 42.49 -5.30
N THR A 14 -52.63 41.91 -4.10
CA THR A 14 -51.49 42.04 -3.19
C THR A 14 -50.43 40.99 -3.51
N ALA A 15 -49.24 41.41 -3.94
CA ALA A 15 -48.10 40.52 -4.14
C ALA A 15 -47.24 40.43 -2.87
N GLY A 16 -47.08 39.22 -2.33
CA GLY A 16 -46.12 38.94 -1.25
C GLY A 16 -44.74 38.64 -1.84
N ALA A 17 -43.71 39.36 -1.38
CA ALA A 17 -42.33 39.12 -1.81
C ALA A 17 -41.70 37.97 -1.00
N VAL A 18 -41.26 36.91 -1.71
CA VAL A 18 -40.41 35.86 -1.13
C VAL A 18 -38.95 36.25 -1.36
N ALA A 19 -38.18 36.40 -0.29
CA ALA A 19 -36.75 36.70 -0.37
C ALA A 19 -35.95 35.39 -0.56
N THR A 20 -35.49 35.13 -1.78
CA THR A 20 -34.52 34.06 -2.07
C THR A 20 -33.10 34.54 -1.78
N THR A 21 -32.49 33.99 -0.74
CA THR A 21 -31.03 34.11 -0.50
C THR A 21 -30.27 33.32 -1.56
N VAL A 22 -29.74 34.01 -2.57
CA VAL A 22 -28.77 33.43 -3.50
C VAL A 22 -27.42 33.33 -2.80
N ALA A 23 -27.01 32.12 -2.45
CA ALA A 23 -25.64 31.87 -2.02
C ALA A 23 -24.71 32.03 -3.23
N VAL A 24 -23.86 33.06 -3.22
CA VAL A 24 -22.75 33.18 -4.17
C VAL A 24 -21.72 32.13 -3.77
N LEU A 25 -21.74 30.99 -4.45
CA LEU A 25 -20.63 30.05 -4.42
C LEU A 25 -19.42 30.75 -5.03
N GLY A 26 -18.37 30.94 -4.24
CA GLY A 26 -17.08 31.40 -4.78
C GLY A 26 -16.53 30.34 -5.74
N ASP A 27 -15.96 30.79 -6.87
CA ASP A 27 -15.40 29.89 -7.87
C ASP A 27 -14.40 28.93 -7.24
N ALA A 28 -14.69 27.63 -7.30
CA ALA A 28 -13.75 26.60 -6.93
C ALA A 28 -12.59 26.65 -7.93
N THR A 29 -11.40 27.01 -7.47
CA THR A 29 -10.19 27.02 -8.29
C THR A 29 -9.95 25.60 -8.83
N VAL A 30 -10.13 25.43 -10.14
CA VAL A 30 -9.97 24.12 -10.80
C VAL A 30 -8.53 23.65 -10.61
N ALA A 31 -8.36 22.45 -10.04
CA ALA A 31 -7.05 21.84 -9.87
C ALA A 31 -6.42 21.57 -11.25
N SER A 32 -5.36 22.31 -11.57
CA SER A 32 -4.61 22.14 -12.82
C SER A 32 -3.44 21.18 -12.59
N ALA A 33 -3.52 19.99 -13.20
CA ALA A 33 -2.39 19.09 -13.30
C ALA A 33 -1.61 19.42 -14.58
N ALA A 34 -0.31 19.70 -14.44
CA ALA A 34 0.59 20.04 -15.54
C ALA A 34 1.62 18.93 -15.75
N THR A 35 1.67 18.40 -16.98
CA THR A 35 2.64 17.37 -17.38
C THR A 35 3.78 17.99 -18.18
N THR A 36 5.02 17.67 -17.81
CA THR A 36 6.25 18.09 -18.50
C THR A 36 7.06 16.86 -18.89
N THR A 37 7.51 16.78 -20.14
CA THR A 37 8.33 15.67 -20.64
C THR A 37 9.77 16.10 -20.83
N PHE A 38 10.71 15.29 -20.34
CA PHE A 38 12.14 15.47 -20.47
C PHE A 38 12.74 14.30 -21.27
N THR A 39 13.55 14.59 -22.29
CA THR A 39 14.46 13.60 -22.89
C THR A 39 15.68 13.42 -21.98
N PRO A 40 16.41 12.30 -22.04
CA PRO A 40 17.67 12.16 -21.32
C PRO A 40 18.69 13.18 -21.86
N VAL A 41 19.51 13.70 -20.94
CA VAL A 41 20.70 14.51 -21.25
C VAL A 41 21.92 13.63 -21.49
N ALA A 42 21.83 12.35 -21.15
CA ALA A 42 22.77 11.32 -21.59
C ALA A 42 22.10 9.93 -21.56
N ASP A 43 22.33 9.10 -22.57
CA ASP A 43 22.09 7.66 -22.53
C ASP A 43 23.19 6.85 -23.23
N THR A 44 23.40 5.62 -22.77
CA THR A 44 24.35 4.67 -23.36
C THR A 44 24.04 3.28 -22.84
N TYR A 45 24.60 2.26 -23.47
CA TYR A 45 24.78 0.96 -22.84
C TYR A 45 26.26 0.56 -22.79
N VAL A 46 26.55 -0.52 -22.09
CA VAL A 46 27.86 -1.19 -22.03
C VAL A 46 27.69 -2.67 -22.29
N ASP A 47 28.71 -3.31 -22.86
CA ASP A 47 28.71 -4.73 -23.23
C ASP A 47 29.96 -5.43 -22.65
N ASN A 48 29.78 -6.54 -21.93
CA ASN A 48 30.89 -7.25 -21.28
C ASN A 48 31.81 -8.01 -22.24
N SER A 49 31.40 -8.24 -23.48
CA SER A 49 32.22 -8.91 -24.50
C SER A 49 33.28 -7.98 -25.12
N VAL A 50 33.05 -6.67 -25.09
CA VAL A 50 33.90 -5.65 -25.74
C VAL A 50 34.17 -4.48 -24.80
N THR A 51 34.94 -4.74 -23.76
CA THR A 51 34.92 -3.96 -22.52
C THR A 51 35.41 -2.50 -22.60
N GLY A 52 36.15 -2.16 -23.66
CA GLY A 52 36.65 -0.82 -23.95
C GLY A 52 35.78 0.02 -24.89
N THR A 53 34.69 -0.55 -25.42
CA THR A 53 33.80 0.15 -26.37
C THR A 53 32.84 1.09 -25.62
N ASN A 54 32.63 2.27 -26.18
CA ASN A 54 31.57 3.20 -25.78
C ASN A 54 30.43 3.15 -26.80
N TYR A 55 29.19 3.27 -26.32
CA TYR A 55 27.98 3.26 -27.15
C TYR A 55 27.12 4.52 -26.99
N GLY A 56 27.70 5.62 -26.47
CA GLY A 56 26.98 6.88 -26.19
C GLY A 56 26.60 7.73 -27.40
N THR A 57 26.62 7.13 -28.59
CA THR A 57 26.11 7.66 -29.86
C THR A 57 25.43 6.55 -30.69
N SER A 58 25.10 5.43 -30.05
CA SER A 58 24.37 4.32 -30.66
C SER A 58 22.91 4.71 -30.81
N GLY A 59 22.24 4.33 -31.91
CA GLY A 59 20.78 4.44 -32.02
C GLY A 59 20.04 3.55 -31.00
N GLN A 60 20.72 2.54 -30.46
CA GLN A 60 20.16 1.49 -29.60
C GLN A 60 20.79 1.47 -28.20
N LEU A 61 19.98 1.09 -27.23
CA LEU A 61 20.30 0.87 -25.82
C LEU A 61 19.97 -0.58 -25.44
N GLY A 62 20.98 -1.45 -25.45
CA GLY A 62 20.79 -2.87 -25.15
C GLY A 62 20.81 -3.22 -23.66
N VAL A 63 19.97 -4.17 -23.25
CA VAL A 63 20.01 -4.80 -21.92
C VAL A 63 19.84 -6.32 -22.02
N ASP A 64 20.81 -7.06 -21.46
CA ASP A 64 21.01 -8.49 -21.73
C ASP A 64 21.88 -9.10 -20.60
N ASN A 65 21.85 -10.42 -20.46
CA ASN A 65 22.65 -11.21 -19.52
C ASN A 65 23.65 -12.14 -20.24
N SER A 66 23.63 -12.29 -21.57
CA SER A 66 24.62 -13.08 -22.32
C SER A 66 24.75 -12.70 -23.82
N PRO A 67 25.66 -11.79 -24.21
CA PRO A 67 26.62 -11.08 -23.36
C PRO A 67 25.90 -10.12 -22.40
N VAL A 68 26.53 -9.80 -21.27
CA VAL A 68 25.89 -8.93 -20.29
C VAL A 68 25.92 -7.50 -20.82
N LYS A 69 24.75 -6.98 -21.21
CA LYS A 69 24.54 -5.58 -21.57
C LYS A 69 23.81 -4.83 -20.45
N ARG A 70 24.21 -3.59 -20.19
CA ARG A 70 23.55 -2.72 -19.19
C ARG A 70 23.33 -1.32 -19.77
N MET A 71 22.11 -0.82 -19.65
CA MET A 71 21.72 0.52 -20.09
C MET A 71 21.87 1.52 -18.95
N PHE A 72 22.23 2.75 -19.29
CA PHE A 72 22.27 3.91 -18.41
C PHE A 72 21.52 5.08 -19.03
N LEU A 73 20.62 5.68 -18.27
CA LEU A 73 19.87 6.87 -18.64
C LEU A 73 20.15 7.97 -17.62
N ARG A 74 20.27 9.23 -18.06
CA ARG A 74 20.37 10.39 -17.17
C ARG A 74 19.52 11.54 -17.66
N PHE A 75 18.75 12.12 -16.75
CA PHE A 75 17.86 13.24 -16.99
C PHE A 75 18.29 14.47 -16.18
N ASN A 76 18.04 15.66 -16.71
CA ASN A 76 18.12 16.92 -15.99
C ASN A 76 16.73 17.55 -15.94
N VAL A 77 16.05 17.38 -14.82
CA VAL A 77 14.72 17.94 -14.57
C VAL A 77 14.89 19.37 -14.10
N SER A 78 14.36 20.32 -14.87
CA SER A 78 14.42 21.75 -14.56
C SER A 78 13.14 22.45 -15.04
N GLY A 79 12.79 23.59 -14.44
CA GLY A 79 11.57 24.33 -14.78
C GLY A 79 10.27 23.71 -14.24
N VAL A 80 10.33 22.60 -13.50
CA VAL A 80 9.16 22.00 -12.84
C VAL A 80 8.72 22.90 -11.68
N THR A 81 7.46 23.36 -11.72
CA THR A 81 6.86 24.23 -10.71
C THR A 81 5.65 23.56 -10.06
N GLY A 82 5.56 23.58 -8.73
CA GLY A 82 4.55 22.85 -7.98
C GLY A 82 5.03 21.45 -7.55
N THR A 83 4.19 20.75 -6.77
CA THR A 83 4.55 19.43 -6.23
C THR A 83 4.48 18.37 -7.33
N VAL A 84 5.52 17.54 -7.45
CA VAL A 84 5.48 16.35 -8.32
C VAL A 84 4.50 15.34 -7.73
N THR A 85 3.43 15.07 -8.46
CA THR A 85 2.37 14.11 -8.10
C THR A 85 2.54 12.77 -8.83
N GLY A 86 3.37 12.72 -9.86
CA GLY A 86 3.81 11.48 -10.50
C GLY A 86 4.99 11.70 -11.45
N ALA A 87 5.77 10.66 -11.69
CA ALA A 87 6.83 10.65 -12.68
C ALA A 87 6.93 9.25 -13.32
N LYS A 88 6.93 9.19 -14.65
CA LYS A 88 7.05 7.96 -15.43
C LYS A 88 8.26 8.03 -16.33
N LEU A 89 9.12 7.02 -16.27
CA LEU A 89 10.07 6.74 -17.34
C LEU A 89 9.35 5.95 -18.42
N ARG A 90 9.43 6.40 -19.67
CA ARG A 90 8.94 5.71 -20.86
C ARG A 90 10.13 5.31 -21.71
N VAL A 91 10.17 4.07 -22.15
CA VAL A 91 11.16 3.55 -23.10
C VAL A 91 10.44 2.90 -24.27
N HIS A 92 11.06 2.92 -25.44
CA HIS A 92 10.52 2.33 -26.65
C HIS A 92 11.46 1.23 -27.13
N THR A 93 10.93 0.04 -27.44
CA THR A 93 11.71 -1.00 -28.14
C THR A 93 11.90 -0.59 -29.58
N ASP A 94 13.13 -0.71 -30.09
CA ASP A 94 13.48 -0.33 -31.46
C ASP A 94 12.62 -1.11 -32.49
N ASP A 95 12.39 -0.55 -33.68
CA ASP A 95 11.66 -1.19 -34.78
C ASP A 95 12.56 -2.05 -35.67
N VAL A 96 13.43 -2.85 -35.04
CA VAL A 96 14.31 -3.81 -35.71
C VAL A 96 14.08 -5.23 -35.23
N SER A 97 14.47 -6.20 -36.05
CA SER A 97 14.28 -7.62 -35.72
C SER A 97 15.29 -8.10 -34.68
N GLY A 98 14.78 -8.60 -33.54
CA GLY A 98 15.60 -9.01 -32.40
C GLY A 98 15.67 -7.97 -31.28
N ALA A 99 14.90 -6.86 -31.36
CA ALA A 99 14.72 -5.93 -30.25
C ALA A 99 13.71 -6.44 -29.20
N GLU A 100 12.81 -7.35 -29.60
CA GLU A 100 11.89 -8.08 -28.74
C GLU A 100 12.58 -9.05 -27.77
N SER A 101 12.04 -9.23 -26.55
CA SER A 101 12.64 -10.07 -25.50
C SER A 101 11.62 -10.47 -24.44
N PRO A 102 11.74 -11.63 -23.76
CA PRO A 102 10.93 -11.99 -22.60
C PRO A 102 11.18 -11.09 -21.36
N SER A 103 12.17 -10.19 -21.36
CA SER A 103 12.42 -9.26 -20.25
C SER A 103 13.04 -7.93 -20.71
N GLY A 104 12.25 -6.86 -20.63
CA GLY A 104 12.68 -5.46 -20.83
C GLY A 104 13.50 -4.86 -19.69
N GLY A 105 13.96 -5.69 -18.75
CA GLY A 105 14.93 -5.32 -17.71
C GLY A 105 14.35 -4.77 -16.41
N THR A 106 15.22 -4.68 -15.40
CA THR A 106 14.96 -4.10 -14.09
C THR A 106 15.65 -2.74 -13.98
N TYR A 107 14.87 -1.72 -13.65
CA TYR A 107 15.24 -0.31 -13.63
C TYR A 107 15.56 0.11 -12.19
N ARG A 108 16.73 0.69 -11.97
CA ARG A 108 17.23 1.05 -10.63
C ARG A 108 17.77 2.47 -10.63
N ALA A 109 17.52 3.21 -9.56
CA ALA A 109 18.18 4.48 -9.32
C ALA A 109 19.70 4.31 -9.20
N MET A 110 20.45 5.39 -9.42
CA MET A 110 21.90 5.42 -9.24
C MET A 110 22.30 6.64 -8.40
N SER A 111 23.33 6.48 -7.58
CA SER A 111 23.94 7.59 -6.83
C SER A 111 24.73 8.53 -7.74
N ASN A 112 25.41 8.00 -8.76
CA ASN A 112 26.19 8.80 -9.69
C ASN A 112 25.30 9.43 -10.78
N THR A 113 25.06 10.73 -10.65
CA THR A 113 24.33 11.55 -11.63
C THR A 113 25.25 12.39 -12.53
N THR A 114 26.55 12.11 -12.56
CA THR A 114 27.57 12.98 -13.19
C THR A 114 28.42 12.29 -14.27
N TRP A 115 28.10 11.05 -14.62
CA TRP A 115 28.84 10.29 -15.65
C TRP A 115 28.75 10.95 -17.03
N SER A 116 29.83 10.81 -17.80
CA SER A 116 29.94 11.28 -19.17
C SER A 116 29.56 10.16 -20.13
N GLU A 117 28.55 10.42 -20.95
CA GLU A 117 27.98 9.51 -21.93
C GLU A 117 28.99 8.85 -22.85
N THR A 118 29.83 9.65 -23.50
CA THR A 118 30.92 9.20 -24.39
C THR A 118 32.15 8.68 -23.64
N GLY A 119 32.13 8.72 -22.30
CA GLY A 119 33.19 8.24 -21.43
C GLY A 119 32.91 6.89 -20.78
N VAL A 120 31.67 6.39 -20.84
CA VAL A 120 31.25 5.13 -20.21
C VAL A 120 31.55 3.93 -21.11
N THR A 121 32.28 2.96 -20.58
CA THR A 121 32.55 1.65 -21.17
C THR A 121 32.30 0.58 -20.10
N TRP A 122 32.29 -0.70 -20.46
CA TRP A 122 32.13 -1.76 -19.44
C TRP A 122 33.18 -1.66 -18.33
N ALA A 123 34.42 -1.30 -18.68
CA ALA A 123 35.55 -1.24 -17.77
C ALA A 123 35.47 -0.11 -16.73
N ASN A 124 34.72 0.96 -16.98
CA ASN A 124 34.63 2.14 -16.09
C ASN A 124 33.18 2.56 -15.75
N GLN A 125 32.20 1.72 -16.08
CA GLN A 125 30.78 2.01 -15.93
C GLN A 125 30.42 2.48 -14.51
N PRO A 126 29.52 3.47 -14.36
CA PRO A 126 29.01 3.87 -13.06
C PRO A 126 28.26 2.70 -12.38
N ALA A 127 28.34 2.63 -11.05
CA ALA A 127 27.65 1.60 -10.29
C ALA A 127 26.12 1.78 -10.38
N ILE A 128 25.41 0.66 -10.59
CA ILE A 128 23.96 0.59 -10.42
C ILE A 128 23.71 0.15 -8.97
N ASP A 129 23.57 1.13 -8.09
CA ASP A 129 23.65 0.95 -6.63
C ASP A 129 22.37 1.34 -5.86
N GLY A 130 21.48 2.13 -6.46
CA GLY A 130 20.26 2.61 -5.82
C GLY A 130 19.10 1.61 -5.80
N ALA A 131 17.96 2.07 -5.26
CA ALA A 131 16.74 1.28 -5.14
C ALA A 131 16.17 0.89 -6.51
N THR A 132 15.51 -0.28 -6.58
CA THR A 132 14.71 -0.68 -7.75
C THR A 132 13.48 0.22 -7.87
N LEU A 133 13.31 0.80 -9.05
CA LEU A 133 12.18 1.67 -9.41
C LEU A 133 11.04 0.85 -10.02
N GLY A 134 11.39 -0.15 -10.82
CA GLY A 134 10.44 -1.13 -11.36
C GLY A 134 11.12 -2.10 -12.33
N SER A 135 10.33 -2.88 -13.03
CA SER A 135 10.78 -3.84 -14.03
C SER A 135 9.79 -3.91 -15.18
N VAL A 136 10.29 -4.02 -16.41
CA VAL A 136 9.47 -4.31 -17.58
C VAL A 136 9.54 -5.82 -17.86
N GLY A 137 8.38 -6.45 -18.05
CA GLY A 137 8.28 -7.87 -18.40
C GLY A 137 8.63 -8.14 -19.87
N SER A 138 7.91 -9.06 -20.51
CA SER A 138 8.09 -9.29 -21.95
C SER A 138 7.85 -8.02 -22.77
N VAL A 139 8.77 -7.74 -23.70
CA VAL A 139 8.74 -6.62 -24.63
C VAL A 139 8.67 -7.09 -26.07
N THR A 140 7.82 -6.42 -26.85
CA THR A 140 7.64 -6.61 -28.29
C THR A 140 8.23 -5.42 -29.02
N ARG A 141 8.70 -5.63 -30.25
CA ARG A 141 9.24 -4.60 -31.15
C ARG A 141 8.31 -3.38 -31.29
N ASN A 142 8.88 -2.19 -31.51
CA ASN A 142 8.14 -0.95 -31.83
C ASN A 142 7.00 -0.67 -30.83
N THR A 143 7.28 -0.78 -29.53
CA THR A 143 6.28 -0.67 -28.46
C THR A 143 6.80 0.17 -27.29
N TRP A 144 5.94 1.05 -26.77
CA TRP A 144 6.23 1.85 -25.57
C TRP A 144 5.96 1.07 -24.28
N TYR A 145 6.89 1.14 -23.35
CA TYR A 145 6.77 0.63 -21.98
C TYR A 145 6.97 1.76 -20.97
N GLU A 146 6.27 1.67 -19.84
CA GLU A 146 6.33 2.68 -18.78
C GLU A 146 6.74 2.07 -17.44
N VAL A 147 7.63 2.76 -16.73
CA VAL A 147 8.06 2.45 -15.37
C VAL A 147 7.70 3.64 -14.49
N ASP A 148 6.98 3.40 -13.40
CA ASP A 148 6.72 4.43 -12.40
C ASP A 148 8.02 4.74 -11.64
N VAL A 149 8.50 5.98 -11.75
CA VAL A 149 9.70 6.48 -11.07
C VAL A 149 9.36 7.60 -10.08
N SER A 150 8.08 7.75 -9.72
CA SER A 150 7.57 8.76 -8.77
C SER A 150 8.18 8.62 -7.38
N SER A 151 8.75 7.47 -7.03
CA SER A 151 9.50 7.24 -5.79
C SER A 151 10.85 7.97 -5.77
N TYR A 152 11.48 8.17 -6.93
CA TYR A 152 12.83 8.72 -7.10
C TYR A 152 12.81 10.17 -7.61
N VAL A 153 11.97 10.47 -8.61
CA VAL A 153 11.88 11.81 -9.21
C VAL A 153 10.83 12.63 -8.45
N LYS A 154 11.30 13.48 -7.53
CA LYS A 154 10.45 14.29 -6.62
C LYS A 154 10.38 15.79 -6.96
N GLY A 155 11.13 16.25 -7.95
CA GLY A 155 11.23 17.66 -8.32
C GLY A 155 12.37 17.91 -9.30
N ASN A 156 12.82 19.16 -9.39
CA ASN A 156 14.00 19.53 -10.18
C ASN A 156 15.28 18.88 -9.63
N GLY A 157 16.18 18.47 -10.52
CA GLY A 157 17.43 17.79 -10.18
C GLY A 157 17.99 16.95 -11.33
N GLN A 158 19.20 16.40 -11.14
CA GLN A 158 19.73 15.37 -12.03
C GLN A 158 19.40 13.98 -11.47
N PHE A 159 18.99 13.07 -12.35
CA PHE A 159 18.56 11.73 -11.99
C PHE A 159 19.22 10.72 -12.93
N SER A 160 19.76 9.63 -12.39
CA SER A 160 20.34 8.54 -13.18
C SER A 160 19.67 7.21 -12.88
N ILE A 161 19.40 6.46 -13.95
CA ILE A 161 18.70 5.19 -13.92
C ILE A 161 19.55 4.18 -14.68
N GLY A 162 19.89 3.07 -14.04
CA GLY A 162 20.57 1.93 -14.64
C GLY A 162 19.59 0.79 -14.87
N VAL A 163 19.73 0.08 -15.99
CA VAL A 163 18.90 -1.08 -16.33
C VAL A 163 19.76 -2.32 -16.50
N THR A 164 19.32 -3.41 -15.89
CA THR A 164 19.95 -4.74 -15.95
C THR A 164 18.92 -5.81 -16.31
N SER A 165 19.29 -6.82 -17.08
CA SER A 165 18.43 -7.98 -17.36
C SER A 165 18.99 -9.24 -16.70
N SER A 166 18.09 -10.19 -16.38
CA SER A 166 18.43 -11.58 -16.07
C SER A 166 18.24 -12.51 -17.28
N SER A 167 17.60 -12.02 -18.34
CA SER A 167 17.39 -12.75 -19.60
C SER A 167 18.66 -12.76 -20.44
N SER A 168 19.01 -13.92 -21.00
CA SER A 168 20.02 -14.09 -22.06
C SER A 168 19.47 -13.88 -23.47
N ASP A 169 18.20 -13.48 -23.55
CA ASP A 169 17.53 -13.00 -24.75
C ASP A 169 17.32 -11.50 -24.53
N GLY A 170 18.20 -10.69 -25.10
CA GLY A 170 18.36 -9.27 -24.79
C GLY A 170 17.28 -8.38 -25.42
N ALA A 171 16.94 -7.28 -24.75
CA ALA A 171 16.07 -6.24 -25.30
C ALA A 171 16.92 -5.06 -25.79
N ASP A 172 16.67 -4.58 -27.01
CA ASP A 172 17.27 -3.36 -27.54
C ASP A 172 16.20 -2.25 -27.62
N PHE A 173 16.45 -1.14 -26.92
CA PHE A 173 15.56 0.02 -26.85
C PHE A 173 16.11 1.19 -27.65
N ASP A 174 15.25 2.12 -28.06
CA ASP A 174 15.65 3.36 -28.70
C ASP A 174 16.45 4.26 -27.73
N SER A 175 17.55 4.81 -28.24
CA SER A 175 18.35 5.89 -27.62
C SER A 175 17.75 7.27 -27.89
N ARG A 176 18.32 8.33 -27.29
CA ARG A 176 17.97 9.72 -27.66
C ARG A 176 18.27 10.06 -29.13
N GLU A 177 19.23 9.41 -29.77
CA GLU A 177 19.63 9.67 -31.16
C GLU A 177 18.49 9.36 -32.15
N THR A 178 17.49 8.57 -31.74
CA THR A 178 16.27 8.25 -32.52
C THR A 178 15.25 9.40 -32.58
N GLY A 179 15.38 10.40 -31.70
CA GLY A 179 14.52 11.58 -31.68
C GLY A 179 13.09 11.32 -31.17
N SER A 180 12.17 10.88 -32.04
CA SER A 180 10.74 10.79 -31.70
C SER A 180 10.39 9.63 -30.75
N THR A 181 11.20 8.57 -30.74
CA THR A 181 11.04 7.41 -29.86
C THR A 181 12.07 7.33 -28.74
N ALA A 182 12.89 8.38 -28.61
CA ALA A 182 13.84 8.59 -27.52
C ALA A 182 13.20 8.38 -26.13
N PRO A 183 13.94 7.86 -25.12
CA PRO A 183 13.43 7.68 -23.76
C PRO A 183 12.87 8.98 -23.19
N GLN A 184 11.79 8.89 -22.40
CA GLN A 184 11.06 10.05 -21.89
C GLN A 184 10.85 9.95 -20.39
N LEU A 185 11.26 10.98 -19.64
CA LEU A 185 10.85 11.17 -18.25
C LEU A 185 9.67 12.14 -18.24
N VAL A 186 8.46 11.62 -18.03
CA VAL A 186 7.20 12.36 -18.02
C VAL A 186 6.82 12.65 -16.57
N ILE A 187 6.81 13.92 -16.18
CA ILE A 187 6.55 14.39 -14.81
C ILE A 187 5.21 15.12 -14.76
N THR A 188 4.34 14.68 -13.87
CA THR A 188 3.07 15.32 -13.54
C THR A 188 3.23 16.14 -12.27
N THR A 189 2.77 17.38 -12.32
CA THR A 189 2.75 18.31 -11.17
C THR A 189 1.36 18.86 -10.92
N GLY A 190 1.11 19.29 -9.68
CA GLY A 190 -0.10 20.02 -9.32
C GLY A 190 -0.11 20.46 -7.87
N THR A 191 -1.03 21.36 -7.54
CA THR A 191 -1.43 21.60 -6.14
C THR A 191 -2.12 20.34 -5.61
N SER A 192 -1.72 19.86 -4.44
CA SER A 192 -2.43 18.76 -3.78
C SER A 192 -3.79 19.26 -3.28
N SER A 193 -4.80 19.18 -4.14
CA SER A 193 -6.18 19.01 -3.69
C SER A 193 -6.32 17.60 -3.15
N THR A 194 -6.82 17.43 -1.93
CA THR A 194 -7.36 16.15 -1.47
C THR A 194 -8.35 15.65 -2.54
N PRO A 195 -8.14 14.46 -3.13
CA PRO A 195 -8.84 14.10 -4.35
C PRO A 195 -10.34 13.88 -4.06
N THR A 196 -11.19 14.63 -4.76
CA THR A 196 -12.54 14.14 -5.07
C THR A 196 -12.36 13.14 -6.22
N PRO A 197 -12.65 11.84 -6.02
CA PRO A 197 -12.24 10.81 -6.97
C PRO A 197 -13.04 10.89 -8.27
N THR A 198 -12.33 10.96 -9.40
CA THR A 198 -12.89 10.63 -10.73
C THR A 198 -12.45 9.19 -11.06
N PRO A 199 -13.34 8.30 -11.50
CA PRO A 199 -13.05 6.88 -11.50
C PRO A 199 -12.10 6.45 -12.64
N THR A 200 -10.90 6.01 -12.26
CA THR A 200 -10.30 4.82 -12.90
C THR A 200 -11.34 3.69 -12.82
N PRO A 201 -11.46 2.78 -13.81
CA PRO A 201 -12.28 1.59 -13.65
C PRO A 201 -11.73 0.73 -12.50
N THR A 202 -12.32 0.92 -11.32
CA THR A 202 -12.28 -0.06 -10.23
C THR A 202 -12.67 -1.39 -10.86
N PRO A 203 -11.90 -2.48 -10.69
CA PRO A 203 -12.41 -3.81 -11.03
C PRO A 203 -13.73 -3.94 -10.27
N THR A 204 -14.84 -4.11 -10.99
CA THR A 204 -16.20 -3.98 -10.45
C THR A 204 -16.25 -4.61 -9.07
N PRO A 205 -16.55 -3.85 -8.00
CA PRO A 205 -16.62 -4.41 -6.66
C PRO A 205 -17.51 -5.66 -6.76
N PRO A 206 -17.03 -6.85 -6.35
CA PRO A 206 -17.84 -8.05 -6.46
C PRO A 206 -19.16 -7.74 -5.77
N SER A 207 -20.28 -7.97 -6.46
CA SER A 207 -21.60 -7.58 -5.97
C SER A 207 -21.91 -8.33 -4.68
N GLY A 208 -21.66 -7.68 -3.54
CA GLY A 208 -21.62 -8.31 -2.23
C GLY A 208 -20.73 -7.53 -1.27
N ASP A 209 -20.69 -7.99 -0.03
CA ASP A 209 -19.99 -7.30 1.05
C ASP A 209 -18.45 -7.45 0.93
N PRO A 210 -17.67 -6.40 1.25
CA PRO A 210 -16.22 -6.47 1.22
C PRO A 210 -15.65 -7.57 2.13
N VAL A 211 -14.56 -8.19 1.68
CA VAL A 211 -13.80 -9.16 2.48
C VAL A 211 -12.48 -8.53 2.94
N LEU A 212 -12.16 -8.74 4.21
CA LEU A 212 -10.88 -8.42 4.84
C LEU A 212 -10.31 -9.71 5.43
N VAL A 213 -9.12 -10.15 5.02
CA VAL A 213 -8.57 -11.46 5.40
C VAL A 213 -7.07 -11.38 5.73
N GLY A 214 -6.58 -12.12 6.72
CA GLY A 214 -5.18 -12.00 7.12
C GLY A 214 -4.79 -12.73 8.39
N ALA A 215 -3.53 -12.56 8.77
CA ALA A 215 -2.91 -13.03 10.01
C ALA A 215 -1.71 -12.13 10.35
N GLY A 216 -1.21 -12.19 11.58
CA GLY A 216 0.15 -11.73 11.92
C GLY A 216 1.13 -12.90 11.95
N ASP A 217 2.39 -12.58 12.21
CA ASP A 217 3.40 -13.57 12.58
C ASP A 217 3.66 -14.55 11.41
N ILE A 218 4.02 -13.97 10.26
CA ILE A 218 4.16 -14.59 8.94
C ILE A 218 5.61 -14.54 8.41
N ALA A 219 5.90 -15.41 7.45
CA ALA A 219 7.11 -15.43 6.64
C ALA A 219 8.40 -15.61 7.46
N ASN A 220 8.58 -16.80 8.04
CA ASN A 220 9.76 -17.21 8.80
C ASN A 220 10.53 -18.40 8.20
N SER A 221 10.45 -18.57 6.87
CA SER A 221 10.97 -19.70 6.08
C SER A 221 10.27 -21.06 6.31
N GLY A 222 9.19 -21.07 7.10
CA GLY A 222 8.43 -22.28 7.42
C GLY A 222 7.43 -22.70 6.33
N SER A 223 6.97 -23.95 6.42
CA SER A 223 5.85 -24.43 5.58
C SER A 223 4.50 -23.80 5.96
N GLY A 224 4.36 -23.28 7.18
CA GLY A 224 3.17 -22.58 7.66
C GLY A 224 2.84 -21.34 6.81
N ASP A 225 3.84 -20.51 6.52
CA ASP A 225 3.71 -19.29 5.72
C ASP A 225 3.21 -19.57 4.30
N THR A 226 3.74 -20.65 3.71
CA THR A 226 3.34 -21.12 2.39
C THR A 226 1.89 -21.63 2.41
N ALA A 227 1.50 -22.34 3.47
CA ALA A 227 0.16 -22.89 3.63
C ALA A 227 -0.90 -21.81 3.87
N THR A 228 -0.60 -20.76 4.64
CA THR A 228 -1.52 -19.62 4.84
C THR A 228 -1.59 -18.73 3.61
N ALA A 229 -0.47 -18.46 2.94
CA ALA A 229 -0.45 -17.75 1.66
C ALA A 229 -1.30 -18.45 0.58
N ALA A 230 -1.35 -19.79 0.60
CA ALA A 230 -2.16 -20.59 -0.33
C ALA A 230 -3.68 -20.48 -0.08
N LEU A 231 -4.11 -20.18 1.16
CA LEU A 231 -5.51 -19.88 1.44
C LEU A 231 -5.94 -18.58 0.75
N LEU A 232 -5.07 -17.58 0.79
CA LEU A 232 -5.33 -16.27 0.19
C LEU A 232 -5.54 -16.33 -1.33
N ASP A 233 -4.94 -17.29 -2.04
CA ASP A 233 -5.13 -17.49 -3.48
C ASP A 233 -6.60 -17.70 -3.88
N ASN A 234 -7.41 -18.24 -2.97
CA ASN A 234 -8.83 -18.54 -3.18
C ASN A 234 -9.78 -17.63 -2.36
N ILE A 235 -9.24 -16.66 -1.61
CA ILE A 235 -10.03 -15.70 -0.82
C ILE A 235 -9.80 -14.29 -1.40
N PRO A 236 -10.70 -13.81 -2.29
CA PRO A 236 -10.65 -12.43 -2.78
C PRO A 236 -10.97 -11.45 -1.65
N GLY A 237 -10.54 -10.19 -1.81
CA GLY A 237 -10.71 -9.13 -0.81
C GLY A 237 -9.39 -8.45 -0.44
N THR A 238 -9.44 -7.53 0.52
CA THR A 238 -8.26 -6.86 1.07
C THR A 238 -7.51 -7.81 2.00
N VAL A 239 -6.19 -7.89 1.87
CA VAL A 239 -5.35 -8.63 2.81
C VAL A 239 -4.89 -7.68 3.92
N PHE A 240 -5.00 -8.08 5.18
CA PHE A 240 -4.30 -7.41 6.27
C PHE A 240 -3.11 -8.27 6.74
N THR A 241 -2.14 -7.62 7.37
CA THR A 241 -1.19 -8.31 8.25
C THR A 241 -1.24 -7.67 9.63
N ALA A 242 -1.08 -8.46 10.68
CA ALA A 242 -1.09 -8.00 12.06
C ALA A 242 0.35 -7.87 12.63
N GLY A 243 1.29 -7.42 11.79
CA GLY A 243 2.71 -7.28 12.14
C GLY A 243 3.50 -8.58 12.21
N ASP A 244 4.82 -8.41 12.30
CA ASP A 244 5.84 -9.44 12.09
C ASP A 244 5.64 -10.09 10.71
N ASP A 245 5.90 -9.26 9.71
CA ASP A 245 5.64 -9.53 8.30
C ASP A 245 6.79 -10.28 7.62
N ALA A 246 8.02 -10.21 8.15
CA ALA A 246 9.13 -11.03 7.68
C ALA A 246 10.19 -11.26 8.78
N TYR A 247 10.35 -12.50 9.21
CA TYR A 247 11.34 -12.87 10.22
C TYR A 247 12.74 -13.01 9.60
N ASP A 248 13.82 -12.81 10.36
CA ASP A 248 13.86 -12.52 11.80
C ASP A 248 13.92 -11.01 12.12
N ASN A 249 14.06 -10.12 11.14
CA ASN A 249 14.36 -8.70 11.42
C ASN A 249 13.56 -7.69 10.58
N GLY A 250 12.55 -8.13 9.82
CA GLY A 250 11.82 -7.30 8.86
C GLY A 250 12.75 -6.50 7.94
N SER A 251 13.93 -7.04 7.64
CA SER A 251 14.90 -6.41 6.77
C SER A 251 14.51 -6.55 5.30
N THR A 252 15.08 -5.74 4.42
CA THR A 252 14.85 -5.90 2.97
C THR A 252 15.25 -7.30 2.48
N ALA A 253 16.22 -7.95 3.12
CA ALA A 253 16.59 -9.33 2.83
C ALA A 253 15.48 -10.31 3.27
N ASP A 254 14.97 -10.17 4.49
CA ASP A 254 13.88 -11.02 5.02
C ASP A 254 12.61 -10.89 4.16
N PHE A 255 12.24 -9.67 3.80
CA PHE A 255 11.11 -9.40 2.91
C PHE A 255 11.30 -10.01 1.51
N ASN A 256 12.52 -9.99 0.95
CA ASN A 256 12.81 -10.59 -0.35
C ASN A 256 12.90 -12.12 -0.31
N ASN A 257 13.36 -12.69 0.81
CA ASN A 257 13.63 -14.12 0.95
C ASN A 257 12.43 -14.91 1.48
N TYR A 258 11.55 -14.29 2.28
CA TYR A 258 10.48 -14.99 3.00
C TYR A 258 9.08 -14.47 2.64
N TYR A 259 8.83 -13.15 2.74
CA TYR A 259 7.50 -12.62 2.36
C TYR A 259 7.31 -12.69 0.85
N ALA A 260 8.25 -12.19 0.04
CA ALA A 260 8.09 -12.11 -1.41
C ALA A 260 7.79 -13.45 -2.10
N PRO A 261 8.42 -14.59 -1.75
CA PRO A 261 8.10 -15.89 -2.34
C PRO A 261 6.79 -16.52 -1.82
N THR A 262 6.29 -16.06 -0.67
CA THR A 262 5.05 -16.57 -0.05
C THR A 262 3.90 -15.58 -0.23
N TRP A 263 3.67 -14.71 0.75
CA TRP A 263 2.60 -13.70 0.79
C TRP A 263 2.78 -12.58 -0.26
N GLY A 264 3.97 -12.43 -0.84
CA GLY A 264 4.34 -11.39 -1.82
C GLY A 264 3.44 -11.31 -3.04
N ARG A 265 2.90 -12.43 -3.52
CA ARG A 265 1.93 -12.46 -4.63
C ARG A 265 0.60 -11.75 -4.29
N HIS A 266 0.30 -11.54 -3.01
CA HIS A 266 -0.86 -10.79 -2.52
C HIS A 266 -0.55 -9.33 -2.17
N LYS A 267 0.72 -8.90 -2.23
CA LYS A 267 1.19 -7.56 -1.80
C LYS A 267 0.37 -6.40 -2.36
N ALA A 268 -0.07 -6.49 -3.63
CA ALA A 268 -0.86 -5.44 -4.29
C ALA A 268 -2.20 -5.14 -3.58
N ARG A 269 -2.76 -6.12 -2.85
CA ARG A 269 -3.99 -6.02 -2.06
C ARG A 269 -3.74 -6.06 -0.54
N THR A 270 -2.48 -6.05 -0.10
CA THR A 270 -2.09 -6.01 1.31
C THR A 270 -2.20 -4.60 1.88
N ARG A 271 -2.63 -4.50 3.13
CA ARG A 271 -2.60 -3.35 4.03
C ARG A 271 -1.93 -3.83 5.33
N PRO A 272 -0.63 -3.58 5.52
CA PRO A 272 0.15 -4.21 6.58
C PRO A 272 0.26 -3.34 7.83
N ALA A 273 0.16 -3.92 9.01
CA ALA A 273 0.63 -3.29 10.26
C ALA A 273 2.09 -3.66 10.54
N ALA A 274 2.85 -2.81 11.24
CA ALA A 274 4.21 -3.14 11.67
C ALA A 274 4.20 -3.88 13.02
N GLY A 275 4.93 -4.98 13.12
CA GLY A 275 5.25 -5.69 14.37
C GLY A 275 6.60 -5.30 14.95
N ASN A 276 7.08 -6.04 15.95
CA ASN A 276 8.36 -5.73 16.59
C ASN A 276 9.56 -6.22 15.78
N HIS A 277 9.42 -7.30 15.00
CA HIS A 277 10.50 -7.80 14.15
C HIS A 277 10.88 -6.77 13.08
N GLU A 278 9.93 -6.01 12.54
CA GLU A 278 10.22 -4.90 11.61
C GLU A 278 11.16 -3.85 12.21
N TYR A 279 11.03 -3.55 13.51
CA TYR A 279 11.86 -2.58 14.22
C TYR A 279 13.22 -3.10 14.67
N ASN A 280 13.57 -4.36 14.37
CA ASN A 280 14.96 -4.82 14.41
C ASN A 280 15.81 -4.13 13.32
N THR A 281 15.18 -3.57 12.27
CA THR A 281 15.80 -2.54 11.43
C THR A 281 15.53 -1.13 11.94
N SER A 282 16.53 -0.24 11.81
CA SER A 282 16.41 1.15 12.27
C SER A 282 15.22 1.86 11.60
N GLY A 283 14.29 2.35 12.42
CA GLY A 283 13.07 3.00 11.93
C GLY A 283 12.14 2.11 11.10
N ALA A 284 12.23 0.79 11.23
CA ALA A 284 11.53 -0.19 10.40
C ALA A 284 11.78 0.01 8.89
N SER A 285 13.03 0.35 8.53
CA SER A 285 13.40 0.72 7.16
C SER A 285 13.09 -0.38 6.13
N GLY A 286 13.20 -1.66 6.50
CA GLY A 286 12.88 -2.77 5.59
C GLY A 286 11.39 -2.83 5.24
N TYR A 287 10.52 -2.71 6.25
CA TYR A 287 9.06 -2.65 6.11
C TYR A 287 8.58 -1.48 5.25
N PHE A 288 9.01 -0.24 5.57
CA PHE A 288 8.62 0.93 4.79
C PHE A 288 9.18 0.90 3.36
N THR A 289 10.39 0.36 3.16
CA THR A 289 10.95 0.16 1.81
C THR A 289 10.16 -0.89 1.03
N TYR A 290 9.77 -1.99 1.68
CA TYR A 290 9.08 -3.07 0.99
C TYR A 290 7.64 -2.70 0.64
N PHE A 291 6.84 -2.23 1.59
CA PHE A 291 5.42 -1.95 1.37
C PHE A 291 5.13 -0.55 0.80
N GLY A 292 6.09 0.38 0.88
CA GLY A 292 5.93 1.73 0.36
C GLY A 292 4.73 2.45 0.99
N SER A 293 3.94 3.14 0.16
CA SER A 293 2.76 3.89 0.62
C SER A 293 1.66 3.03 1.27
N SER A 294 1.65 1.71 1.06
CA SER A 294 0.69 0.82 1.73
C SER A 294 0.92 0.74 3.25
N ALA A 295 2.13 1.01 3.72
CA ALA A 295 2.51 1.04 5.14
C ALA A 295 2.21 2.40 5.83
N GLY A 296 1.50 3.31 5.16
CA GLY A 296 1.28 4.67 5.65
C GLY A 296 2.52 5.55 5.55
N GLU A 297 2.59 6.59 6.40
CA GLU A 297 3.72 7.53 6.40
C GLU A 297 4.99 6.88 7.01
N PRO A 298 6.15 6.92 6.31
CA PRO A 298 7.40 6.40 6.83
C PRO A 298 7.76 7.00 8.20
N GLY A 299 8.14 6.14 9.14
CA GLY A 299 8.43 6.51 10.53
C GLY A 299 7.21 6.62 11.45
N LYS A 300 5.97 6.55 10.91
CA LYS A 300 4.73 6.46 11.70
C LYS A 300 4.16 5.04 11.67
N GLY A 301 3.88 4.50 10.48
CA GLY A 301 3.32 3.14 10.34
C GLY A 301 1.87 2.99 10.82
N TYR A 302 1.14 4.09 10.99
CA TYR A 302 -0.29 4.12 11.29
C TYR A 302 -1.04 4.95 10.24
N TYR A 303 -2.22 4.50 9.85
CA TYR A 303 -3.04 5.06 8.79
C TYR A 303 -4.48 4.50 8.83
N SER A 304 -5.40 5.07 8.06
CA SER A 304 -6.77 4.57 7.93
C SER A 304 -7.21 4.46 6.47
N TYR A 305 -8.24 3.67 6.20
CA TYR A 305 -8.88 3.56 4.89
C TYR A 305 -10.33 3.09 5.03
N ASN A 306 -11.15 3.36 4.01
CA ASN A 306 -12.52 2.85 3.97
C ASN A 306 -12.59 1.57 3.12
N LEU A 307 -13.38 0.60 3.57
CA LEU A 307 -13.62 -0.67 2.88
C LEU A 307 -15.13 -0.93 2.81
N GLY A 308 -15.77 -0.47 1.73
CA GLY A 308 -17.23 -0.39 1.63
C GLY A 308 -17.81 0.55 2.69
N SER A 309 -18.75 0.04 3.50
CA SER A 309 -19.38 0.78 4.60
C SER A 309 -18.56 0.81 5.89
N TRP A 310 -17.37 0.17 5.91
CA TRP A 310 -16.50 0.12 7.08
C TRP A 310 -15.37 1.13 7.01
N HIS A 311 -15.01 1.68 8.17
CA HIS A 311 -13.76 2.39 8.38
C HIS A 311 -12.74 1.43 9.01
N ILE A 312 -11.54 1.37 8.44
CA ILE A 312 -10.49 0.45 8.83
C ILE A 312 -9.28 1.26 9.29
N VAL A 313 -8.85 1.03 10.53
CA VAL A 313 -7.73 1.73 11.16
C VAL A 313 -6.55 0.77 11.34
N VAL A 314 -5.36 1.20 10.94
CA VAL A 314 -4.12 0.45 11.11
C VAL A 314 -3.23 1.23 12.07
N LEU A 315 -2.85 0.58 13.17
CA LEU A 315 -2.08 1.20 14.24
C LEU A 315 -0.70 0.56 14.37
N ASN A 316 0.26 1.34 14.85
CA ASN A 316 1.61 0.89 15.13
C ASN A 316 1.80 0.78 16.64
N SER A 317 1.88 -0.46 17.12
CA SER A 317 2.02 -0.77 18.55
C SER A 317 3.46 -0.79 19.05
N ASN A 318 4.44 -0.38 18.23
CA ASN A 318 5.86 -0.27 18.62
C ASN A 318 6.12 1.02 19.38
N CYS A 319 5.41 1.21 20.50
CA CYS A 319 5.23 2.50 21.16
C CYS A 319 6.54 3.25 21.47
N SER A 320 7.62 2.54 21.84
CA SER A 320 8.94 3.12 22.09
C SER A 320 9.60 3.72 20.84
N SER A 321 9.29 3.18 19.66
CA SER A 321 9.94 3.52 18.39
C SER A 321 9.26 4.69 17.65
N ILE A 322 8.01 5.01 18.01
CA ILE A 322 7.16 5.99 17.29
C ILE A 322 6.69 7.17 18.16
N GLY A 323 7.27 7.39 19.34
CA GLY A 323 6.89 8.49 20.23
C GLY A 323 5.65 8.24 21.09
N GLY A 324 5.26 6.98 21.29
CA GLY A 324 4.27 6.55 22.28
C GLY A 324 2.93 6.06 21.71
N CYS A 325 2.22 5.28 22.53
CA CYS A 325 0.82 4.89 22.35
C CYS A 325 -0.07 5.38 23.51
N ASN A 326 0.49 6.16 24.43
CA ASN A 326 -0.23 6.72 25.57
C ASN A 326 -1.25 7.77 25.13
N ALA A 327 -2.19 8.09 26.04
CA ALA A 327 -3.06 9.24 25.87
C ALA A 327 -2.22 10.51 25.62
N GLY A 328 -2.58 11.30 24.60
CA GLY A 328 -1.83 12.46 24.17
C GLY A 328 -0.56 12.17 23.36
N SER A 329 -0.24 10.91 23.01
CA SER A 329 0.78 10.63 21.99
C SER A 329 0.32 11.09 20.60
N ALA A 330 1.25 11.31 19.66
CA ALA A 330 0.90 11.76 18.32
C ALA A 330 -0.05 10.79 17.58
N GLN A 331 0.16 9.48 17.76
CA GLN A 331 -0.73 8.44 17.23
C GLN A 331 -2.12 8.46 17.88
N GLU A 332 -2.20 8.62 19.22
CA GLU A 332 -3.50 8.58 19.92
C GLU A 332 -4.34 9.84 19.64
N GLN A 333 -3.69 11.00 19.50
CA GLN A 333 -4.35 12.23 19.04
C GLN A 333 -4.82 12.11 17.58
N TRP A 334 -3.98 11.56 16.69
CA TRP A 334 -4.35 11.29 15.30
C TRP A 334 -5.55 10.34 15.22
N LEU A 335 -5.53 9.23 15.95
CA LEU A 335 -6.60 8.24 16.00
C LEU A 335 -7.93 8.86 16.44
N ARG A 336 -7.93 9.70 17.47
CA ARG A 336 -9.15 10.40 17.89
C ARG A 336 -9.68 11.37 16.83
N ALA A 337 -8.80 12.06 16.10
CA ALA A 337 -9.20 12.97 15.04
C ALA A 337 -9.74 12.22 13.80
N ASP A 338 -9.12 11.11 13.43
CA ASP A 338 -9.54 10.19 12.36
C ASP A 338 -10.92 9.59 12.64
N LEU A 339 -11.11 9.03 13.84
CA LEU A 339 -12.40 8.50 14.30
C LEU A 339 -13.50 9.57 14.40
N ALA A 340 -13.17 10.78 14.87
CA ALA A 340 -14.13 11.88 14.94
C ALA A 340 -14.53 12.45 13.55
N ALA A 341 -13.68 12.26 12.53
CA ALA A 341 -13.97 12.61 11.14
C ALA A 341 -14.69 11.49 10.37
N ASN A 342 -14.75 10.28 10.94
CA ASN A 342 -15.37 9.12 10.31
C ASN A 342 -16.90 9.24 10.24
N THR A 343 -17.48 8.95 9.08
CA THR A 343 -18.94 8.91 8.85
C THR A 343 -19.44 7.51 8.47
N ARG A 344 -18.65 6.46 8.73
CA ARG A 344 -18.99 5.06 8.47
C ARG A 344 -19.63 4.43 9.70
N SER A 345 -20.61 3.55 9.48
CA SER A 345 -21.40 2.92 10.55
C SER A 345 -20.61 1.95 11.42
N CYS A 346 -19.52 1.40 10.91
CA CYS A 346 -18.76 0.34 11.56
C CYS A 346 -17.25 0.62 11.46
N THR A 347 -16.52 0.33 12.53
CA THR A 347 -15.06 0.52 12.59
C THR A 347 -14.34 -0.77 13.02
N LEU A 348 -13.31 -1.16 12.28
CA LEU A 348 -12.39 -2.24 12.64
C LEU A 348 -10.97 -1.69 12.72
N ALA A 349 -10.21 -2.08 13.74
CA ALA A 349 -8.80 -1.73 13.86
C ALA A 349 -7.89 -2.97 13.89
N TYR A 350 -6.66 -2.84 13.40
CA TYR A 350 -5.62 -3.86 13.60
C TYR A 350 -4.23 -3.27 13.79
N TRP A 351 -3.41 -4.02 14.55
CA TRP A 351 -2.01 -3.74 14.86
C TRP A 351 -1.33 -5.03 15.33
N HIS A 352 -0.14 -4.95 15.92
CA HIS A 352 0.61 -6.13 16.35
C HIS A 352 0.36 -6.54 17.83
N HIS A 353 0.82 -5.75 18.81
CA HIS A 353 0.84 -6.17 20.22
C HIS A 353 -0.56 -6.20 20.89
N PRO A 354 -1.05 -7.37 21.37
CA PRO A 354 -2.39 -7.52 21.93
C PRO A 354 -2.56 -6.85 23.30
N ARG A 355 -3.62 -6.04 23.45
CA ARG A 355 -4.06 -5.53 24.77
C ARG A 355 -4.60 -6.62 25.69
N PHE A 356 -5.17 -7.69 25.12
CA PHE A 356 -5.72 -8.84 25.83
C PHE A 356 -5.25 -10.11 25.13
N THR A 357 -4.65 -11.04 25.89
CA THR A 357 -4.17 -12.32 25.38
C THR A 357 -3.92 -13.29 26.53
N SER A 358 -4.15 -14.57 26.29
CA SER A 358 -3.82 -15.68 27.17
C SER A 358 -2.52 -16.40 26.75
N GLY A 359 -1.72 -15.83 25.84
CA GLY A 359 -0.45 -16.42 25.41
C GLY A 359 0.57 -16.54 26.55
N ALA A 360 1.36 -17.62 26.55
CA ALA A 360 2.40 -17.86 27.55
C ALA A 360 3.69 -17.06 27.32
N ASN A 361 3.96 -16.69 26.06
CA ASN A 361 5.21 -16.06 25.65
C ASN A 361 5.20 -14.54 25.88
N HIS A 362 4.09 -13.87 25.54
CA HIS A 362 3.98 -12.42 25.65
C HIS A 362 2.72 -12.02 26.44
N ALA A 363 2.93 -11.29 27.52
CA ALA A 363 1.85 -10.81 28.38
C ALA A 363 0.98 -9.75 27.69
N PRO A 364 -0.26 -9.50 28.19
CA PRO A 364 -1.11 -8.40 27.73
C PRO A 364 -0.39 -7.05 27.71
N THR A 365 -0.34 -6.40 26.54
CA THR A 365 0.38 -5.14 26.35
C THR A 365 -0.46 -3.97 26.87
N THR A 366 -0.10 -3.44 28.04
CA THR A 366 -0.85 -2.36 28.70
C THR A 366 -0.63 -0.99 28.06
N SER A 367 0.51 -0.77 27.38
CA SER A 367 0.89 0.51 26.76
C SER A 367 -0.03 0.93 25.60
N VAL A 368 -0.69 -0.01 24.92
CA VAL A 368 -1.70 0.26 23.88
C VAL A 368 -3.11 0.50 24.44
N GLY A 369 -3.28 0.45 25.77
CA GLY A 369 -4.58 0.66 26.43
C GLY A 369 -5.30 1.96 26.01
N PRO A 370 -4.62 3.11 25.89
CA PRO A 370 -5.26 4.35 25.43
C PRO A 370 -5.74 4.32 23.96
N LEU A 371 -5.12 3.52 23.09
CA LEU A 371 -5.60 3.29 21.73
C LEU A 371 -6.93 2.50 21.74
N VAL A 372 -7.02 1.46 22.58
CA VAL A 372 -8.26 0.70 22.82
C VAL A 372 -9.35 1.60 23.44
N GLN A 373 -8.98 2.52 24.33
CA GLN A 373 -9.91 3.51 24.87
C GLN A 373 -10.43 4.45 23.78
N ALA A 374 -9.56 5.02 22.93
CA ALA A 374 -9.97 5.88 21.84
C ALA A 374 -10.90 5.18 20.83
N LEU A 375 -10.67 3.90 20.55
CA LEU A 375 -11.54 3.06 19.73
C LEU A 375 -12.92 2.83 20.39
N TYR A 376 -12.96 2.50 21.69
CA TYR A 376 -14.20 2.28 22.43
C TYR A 376 -15.01 3.56 22.63
N ASP A 377 -14.34 4.71 22.80
CA ASP A 377 -14.99 6.02 22.90
C ASP A 377 -15.74 6.40 21.61
N ASN A 378 -15.37 5.80 20.47
CA ASN A 378 -15.98 5.99 19.15
C ASN A 378 -16.69 4.72 18.63
N ASN A 379 -17.10 3.82 19.53
CA ASN A 379 -17.85 2.59 19.22
C ASN A 379 -17.20 1.71 18.13
N ALA A 380 -15.89 1.46 18.21
CA ALA A 380 -15.27 0.46 17.33
C ALA A 380 -15.78 -0.97 17.63
N GLU A 381 -15.83 -1.80 16.61
CA GLU A 381 -16.45 -3.13 16.67
C GLU A 381 -15.46 -4.25 16.94
N VAL A 382 -14.30 -4.15 16.27
CA VAL A 382 -13.33 -5.24 16.17
C VAL A 382 -11.91 -4.71 16.31
N VAL A 383 -11.10 -5.45 17.06
CA VAL A 383 -9.64 -5.28 17.12
C VAL A 383 -8.97 -6.61 16.78
N VAL A 384 -8.05 -6.60 15.82
CA VAL A 384 -7.23 -7.76 15.43
C VAL A 384 -5.77 -7.50 15.74
N THR A 385 -5.09 -8.50 16.32
CA THR A 385 -3.70 -8.43 16.77
C THR A 385 -2.93 -9.72 16.49
N GLY A 386 -1.60 -9.68 16.53
CA GLY A 386 -0.69 -10.83 16.35
C GLY A 386 0.15 -11.07 17.60
N HIS A 387 1.47 -11.20 17.43
CA HIS A 387 2.55 -11.22 18.44
C HIS A 387 2.60 -12.47 19.33
N ASN A 388 1.46 -12.93 19.85
CA ASN A 388 1.37 -14.27 20.41
C ASN A 388 0.98 -15.22 19.28
N HIS A 389 1.86 -16.18 18.97
CA HIS A 389 1.68 -17.12 17.87
C HIS A 389 0.59 -18.16 18.16
N GLN A 390 -0.67 -17.72 18.18
CA GLN A 390 -1.86 -18.49 18.51
C GLN A 390 -3.11 -17.77 17.98
N TYR A 391 -4.23 -18.50 17.90
CA TYR A 391 -5.55 -17.93 17.68
C TYR A 391 -6.33 -17.83 18.98
N GLU A 392 -6.83 -16.64 19.29
CA GLU A 392 -7.72 -16.42 20.43
C GLU A 392 -8.77 -15.37 20.11
N ARG A 393 -10.05 -15.68 20.38
CA ARG A 393 -11.17 -14.74 20.32
C ARG A 393 -11.69 -14.46 21.72
N PHE A 394 -11.91 -13.19 22.01
CA PHE A 394 -12.59 -12.71 23.20
C PHE A 394 -14.04 -12.29 22.90
N ALA A 395 -14.86 -12.27 23.95
CA ALA A 395 -16.16 -11.61 23.92
C ALA A 395 -16.01 -10.08 23.72
N PRO A 396 -17.08 -9.36 23.37
CA PRO A 396 -17.13 -7.89 23.41
C PRO A 396 -16.73 -7.34 24.78
N MET A 397 -15.69 -6.50 24.83
CA MET A 397 -15.15 -5.95 26.09
C MET A 397 -14.96 -4.44 26.05
N ASN A 398 -15.09 -3.81 27.21
CA ASN A 398 -14.63 -2.45 27.42
C ASN A 398 -13.08 -2.39 27.60
N PRO A 399 -12.45 -1.20 27.62
CA PRO A 399 -10.99 -1.07 27.68
C PRO A 399 -10.32 -1.59 28.98
N SER A 400 -11.11 -1.85 30.04
CA SER A 400 -10.62 -2.51 31.27
C SER A 400 -10.64 -4.04 31.18
N GLY A 401 -11.24 -4.61 30.14
CA GLY A 401 -11.38 -6.07 29.93
C GLY A 401 -12.62 -6.68 30.57
N GLN A 402 -13.60 -5.86 30.95
CA GLN A 402 -14.89 -6.33 31.43
C GLN A 402 -15.84 -6.56 30.25
N LEU A 403 -16.70 -7.58 30.36
CA LEU A 403 -17.72 -7.88 29.36
C LEU A 403 -18.66 -6.69 29.15
N ASP A 404 -18.81 -6.26 27.91
CA ASP A 404 -19.74 -5.20 27.51
C ASP A 404 -20.45 -5.61 26.22
N ASN A 405 -21.62 -6.25 26.34
CA ASN A 405 -22.42 -6.69 25.21
C ASN A 405 -23.18 -5.54 24.50
N THR A 406 -23.00 -4.28 24.91
CA THR A 406 -23.73 -3.12 24.35
C THR A 406 -22.82 -2.18 23.57
N ARG A 407 -21.54 -2.04 23.96
CA ARG A 407 -20.54 -1.20 23.26
C ARG A 407 -19.13 -1.80 23.23
N GLY A 408 -18.96 -3.04 23.65
CA GLY A 408 -17.65 -3.67 23.79
C GLY A 408 -17.02 -4.03 22.45
N ILE A 409 -15.70 -3.85 22.36
CA ILE A 409 -14.92 -4.25 21.19
C ILE A 409 -14.70 -5.77 21.24
N ARG A 410 -14.94 -6.48 20.13
CA ARG A 410 -14.53 -7.88 19.99
C ARG A 410 -13.03 -7.95 19.65
N HIS A 411 -12.25 -8.61 20.50
CA HIS A 411 -10.81 -8.76 20.30
C HIS A 411 -10.42 -10.13 19.71
N PHE A 412 -9.48 -10.12 18.78
CA PHE A 412 -8.85 -11.30 18.19
C PHE A 412 -7.32 -11.22 18.28
N VAL A 413 -6.70 -12.32 18.67
CA VAL A 413 -5.28 -12.62 18.43
C VAL A 413 -5.23 -13.64 17.29
N VAL A 414 -4.42 -13.36 16.27
CA VAL A 414 -4.33 -14.10 15.00
C VAL A 414 -2.86 -14.22 14.59
N GLY A 415 -2.00 -14.62 15.54
CA GLY A 415 -0.61 -14.98 15.26
C GLY A 415 -0.50 -16.38 14.68
N THR A 416 -1.28 -16.64 13.64
CA THR A 416 -1.42 -17.96 13.01
C THR A 416 -0.84 -18.00 11.60
N GLY A 417 -0.02 -17.00 11.26
CA GLY A 417 0.54 -16.77 9.94
C GLY A 417 1.48 -17.86 9.44
N GLY A 418 2.35 -18.36 10.32
CA GLY A 418 3.24 -19.48 10.03
C GLY A 418 4.45 -19.59 10.96
N ALA A 419 4.75 -18.52 11.72
CA ALA A 419 5.72 -18.55 12.79
C ALA A 419 5.36 -19.58 13.88
N GLY A 420 6.38 -20.15 14.54
CA GLY A 420 6.20 -21.32 15.42
C GLY A 420 5.22 -21.08 16.58
N MET A 421 4.15 -21.87 16.65
CA MET A 421 3.04 -21.69 17.61
C MET A 421 3.46 -21.68 19.08
N TYR A 422 2.78 -20.85 19.86
CA TYR A 422 3.00 -20.66 21.30
C TYR A 422 1.94 -21.35 22.15
N ASN A 423 2.29 -21.69 23.39
CA ASN A 423 1.32 -22.24 24.35
C ASN A 423 0.48 -21.14 25.01
N PHE A 424 -0.66 -21.51 25.57
CA PHE A 424 -1.44 -20.65 26.44
C PHE A 424 -0.88 -20.68 27.87
N GLY A 425 -0.83 -19.51 28.51
CA GLY A 425 -0.51 -19.32 29.92
C GLY A 425 -1.78 -19.21 30.76
N THR A 426 -1.85 -18.19 31.63
CA THR A 426 -3.08 -17.87 32.37
C THR A 426 -4.17 -17.40 31.42
N ILE A 427 -5.31 -18.09 31.42
CA ILE A 427 -6.45 -17.74 30.59
C ILE A 427 -7.11 -16.46 31.12
N GLN A 428 -7.15 -15.43 30.28
CA GLN A 428 -7.76 -14.15 30.60
C GLN A 428 -9.30 -14.26 30.66
N PRO A 429 -9.97 -13.40 31.46
CA PRO A 429 -11.43 -13.27 31.42
C PRO A 429 -11.94 -13.05 30.00
N ASN A 430 -13.15 -13.55 29.73
CA ASN A 430 -13.84 -13.41 28.43
C ASN A 430 -13.12 -14.03 27.21
N SER A 431 -12.08 -14.85 27.40
CA SER A 431 -11.51 -15.70 26.34
C SER A 431 -12.51 -16.80 25.96
N GLU A 432 -13.08 -16.72 24.75
CA GLU A 432 -14.16 -17.59 24.28
C GLU A 432 -13.65 -18.81 23.51
N VAL A 433 -12.71 -18.60 22.58
CA VAL A 433 -12.17 -19.65 21.70
C VAL A 433 -10.66 -19.49 21.57
N ARG A 434 -9.94 -20.62 21.59
CA ARG A 434 -8.47 -20.70 21.62
C ARG A 434 -7.96 -21.85 20.75
N ASN A 435 -6.90 -21.63 19.97
CA ASN A 435 -6.17 -22.64 19.19
C ASN A 435 -4.68 -22.30 19.10
N ASN A 436 -3.81 -23.29 19.26
CA ASN A 436 -2.37 -23.15 19.13
C ASN A 436 -1.68 -24.30 18.36
N ASN A 437 -2.42 -25.01 17.51
CA ASN A 437 -1.90 -26.17 16.76
C ASN A 437 -2.24 -26.15 15.26
N THR A 438 -2.96 -25.13 14.82
CA THR A 438 -3.46 -24.98 13.45
C THR A 438 -3.19 -23.56 12.94
N PHE A 439 -2.30 -23.42 11.95
CA PHE A 439 -2.14 -22.20 11.16
C PHE A 439 -3.38 -21.91 10.31
N GLY A 440 -3.58 -20.66 9.95
CA GLY A 440 -4.74 -20.20 9.20
C GLY A 440 -4.81 -18.69 9.13
N VAL A 441 -5.84 -18.18 8.46
CA VAL A 441 -6.14 -16.75 8.34
C VAL A 441 -7.52 -16.45 8.90
N LEU A 442 -7.67 -15.30 9.56
CA LEU A 442 -8.99 -14.79 9.95
C LEU A 442 -9.56 -13.99 8.77
N LYS A 443 -10.73 -14.40 8.31
CA LYS A 443 -11.52 -13.73 7.27
C LYS A 443 -12.70 -13.02 7.93
N PHE A 444 -12.96 -11.78 7.52
CA PHE A 444 -14.19 -11.04 7.78
C PHE A 444 -14.97 -10.82 6.49
N THR A 445 -16.30 -10.89 6.58
CA THR A 445 -17.24 -10.36 5.59
C THR A 445 -17.90 -9.14 6.21
N LEU A 446 -17.78 -7.97 5.57
CA LEU A 446 -18.04 -6.66 6.17
C LEU A 446 -19.33 -6.03 5.66
N HIS A 447 -20.47 -6.41 6.25
CA HIS A 447 -21.79 -5.90 5.86
C HIS A 447 -22.00 -4.43 6.28
N ALA A 448 -23.05 -3.79 5.78
CA ALA A 448 -23.30 -2.36 6.03
C ALA A 448 -23.55 -1.96 7.51
N GLY A 449 -23.90 -2.91 8.38
CA GLY A 449 -24.18 -2.69 9.81
C GLY A 449 -23.89 -3.93 10.69
N SER A 450 -23.09 -4.87 10.18
CA SER A 450 -22.69 -6.10 10.86
C SER A 450 -21.45 -6.68 10.19
N TYR A 451 -20.85 -7.70 10.81
CA TYR A 451 -19.78 -8.49 10.22
C TYR A 451 -19.95 -9.97 10.55
N ASP A 452 -19.58 -10.81 9.59
CA ASP A 452 -19.24 -12.21 9.85
C ASP A 452 -17.73 -12.33 10.03
N TRP A 453 -17.28 -13.23 10.92
CA TRP A 453 -15.89 -13.69 10.96
C TRP A 453 -15.82 -15.20 10.74
N GLN A 454 -14.69 -15.64 10.18
CA GLN A 454 -14.37 -17.05 9.97
C GLN A 454 -12.85 -17.25 10.07
N PHE A 455 -12.39 -18.09 10.99
CA PHE A 455 -11.03 -18.64 10.92
C PHE A 455 -10.98 -19.71 9.84
N VAL A 456 -10.16 -19.49 8.81
CA VAL A 456 -9.92 -20.43 7.73
C VAL A 456 -8.61 -21.19 8.02
N PRO A 457 -8.66 -22.48 8.38
CA PRO A 457 -7.46 -23.25 8.67
C PRO A 457 -6.68 -23.59 7.41
N GLN A 458 -5.37 -23.81 7.55
CA GLN A 458 -4.55 -24.43 6.50
C GLN A 458 -5.11 -25.80 6.08
N SER A 459 -4.84 -26.21 4.84
CA SER A 459 -5.32 -27.47 4.28
C SER A 459 -4.98 -28.69 5.16
N GLY A 460 -5.92 -29.62 5.30
CA GLY A 460 -5.78 -30.82 6.13
C GLY A 460 -5.94 -30.60 7.64
N LYS A 461 -6.30 -29.39 8.10
CA LYS A 461 -6.65 -29.10 9.49
C LYS A 461 -8.15 -28.83 9.64
N THR A 462 -8.68 -29.04 10.85
CA THR A 462 -10.13 -29.04 11.14
C THR A 462 -10.56 -27.99 12.15
N PHE A 463 -9.64 -27.25 12.77
CA PHE A 463 -10.01 -26.16 13.66
C PHE A 463 -10.68 -25.04 12.86
N THR A 464 -11.87 -24.64 13.30
CA THR A 464 -12.63 -23.54 12.73
C THR A 464 -13.25 -22.75 13.86
N ASP A 465 -13.39 -21.45 13.66
CA ASP A 465 -14.22 -20.57 14.48
C ASP A 465 -14.98 -19.62 13.56
N SER A 466 -16.22 -19.31 13.87
CA SER A 466 -17.02 -18.38 13.08
C SER A 466 -18.19 -17.81 13.86
N GLY A 467 -18.66 -16.64 13.46
CA GLY A 467 -19.88 -16.04 14.00
C GLY A 467 -20.20 -14.72 13.32
N THR A 468 -21.24 -14.07 13.83
CA THR A 468 -21.77 -12.80 13.31
C THR A 468 -21.99 -11.85 14.49
N ASN A 469 -21.70 -10.57 14.29
CA ASN A 469 -22.01 -9.49 15.24
C ASN A 469 -22.55 -8.28 14.46
N SER A 470 -23.58 -7.61 15.01
CA SER A 470 -23.97 -6.27 14.56
C SER A 470 -22.95 -5.23 14.99
N CYS A 471 -22.90 -4.11 14.28
CA CYS A 471 -22.27 -2.89 14.76
C CYS A 471 -23.18 -2.18 15.78
N HIS A 472 -22.62 -1.27 16.58
CA HIS A 472 -23.32 -0.55 17.67
C HIS A 472 -24.28 0.56 17.21
#